data_AF-A0A0K8W197-F1
#
_entry.id   AF-A0A0K8W197-F1
#
_cell.length_a   1.000
_cell.length_b   1.000
_cell.length_c   1.000
_cell.angle_alpha   90.00
_cell.angle_beta   90.00
_cell.angle_gamma   90.00
#
_symmetry.space_group_name_H-M   'P 1'
#
loop_
_entity.id
_entity.type
_entity.pdbx_description
1 polymer ?
#
loop_
_entity_poly.entity_id
_entity_poly.type
_entity_poly.pdbx_seq_one_letter_code
_entity_poly.pdbx_strand_id
1 'polypeptide(L)'
;LKELANNAAEWPGFEKIAKKLHHFHDNFKPICAHLADRREGDRIVVMNHGDLWTSNFMYAYDDPKQPAKPTRAIFVDFQLNFYGSPACDLNFFLNTSVRLNVLKDRRDDLINAYYKKFKETLEFLHYENIPTLEDLKYELRARELYGLFALFGF
;
A
#
# COMPACT_ATOMS: atom_id res chain seq x y z
N LEU A 1 -13.29 12.91 -1.47
CA LEU A 1 -13.93 12.01 -0.49
C LEU A 1 -15.35 12.43 -0.09
N LYS A 2 -15.61 13.68 0.32
CA LYS A 2 -16.96 14.15 0.69
C LYS A 2 -18.02 13.91 -0.39
N GLU A 3 -17.73 14.29 -1.62
CA GLU A 3 -18.64 14.07 -2.75
C GLU A 3 -18.90 12.59 -3.04
N LEU A 4 -17.87 11.72 -2.90
CA LEU A 4 -18.05 10.28 -3.01
C LEU A 4 -19.00 9.75 -1.92
N ALA A 5 -18.88 10.25 -0.69
CA ALA A 5 -19.76 9.87 0.40
C ALA A 5 -21.22 10.30 0.15
N ASN A 6 -21.42 11.54 -0.32
CA ASN A 6 -22.73 12.06 -0.71
C ASN A 6 -23.37 11.20 -1.81
N ASN A 7 -22.63 10.96 -2.91
CA ASN A 7 -23.13 10.15 -4.03
C ASN A 7 -23.46 8.71 -3.60
N ALA A 8 -22.60 8.10 -2.76
CA ALA A 8 -22.83 6.76 -2.26
C ALA A 8 -24.08 6.66 -1.36
N ALA A 9 -24.52 7.76 -0.74
CA ALA A 9 -25.74 7.78 0.07
C ALA A 9 -27.02 7.69 -0.79
N GLU A 10 -26.94 8.07 -2.06
CA GLU A 10 -28.06 8.02 -3.02
C GLU A 10 -28.17 6.65 -3.72
N TRP A 11 -27.11 5.82 -3.66
CA TRP A 11 -27.08 4.52 -4.32
C TRP A 11 -27.80 3.45 -3.48
N PRO A 12 -28.82 2.76 -4.03
CA PRO A 12 -29.52 1.71 -3.30
C PRO A 12 -28.57 0.62 -2.78
N GLY A 13 -28.60 0.34 -1.48
CA GLY A 13 -27.77 -0.68 -0.84
C GLY A 13 -26.38 -0.22 -0.39
N PHE A 14 -26.03 1.06 -0.58
CA PHE A 14 -24.74 1.63 -0.18
C PHE A 14 -24.82 2.44 1.12
N GLU A 15 -25.95 2.44 1.83
CA GLU A 15 -26.21 3.32 2.99
C GLU A 15 -25.16 3.11 4.10
N LYS A 16 -24.75 1.86 4.34
CA LYS A 16 -23.70 1.54 5.30
C LYS A 16 -22.32 2.00 4.84
N ILE A 17 -22.05 1.93 3.54
CA ILE A 17 -20.78 2.39 2.94
C ILE A 17 -20.71 3.91 3.01
N ALA A 18 -21.77 4.61 2.62
CA ALA A 18 -21.87 6.06 2.71
C ALA A 18 -21.61 6.57 4.14
N LYS A 19 -22.23 5.96 5.15
CA LYS A 19 -21.97 6.28 6.57
C LYS A 19 -20.49 6.12 6.95
N LYS A 20 -19.83 5.04 6.49
CA LYS A 20 -18.39 4.82 6.73
C LYS A 20 -17.52 5.85 6.00
N LEU A 21 -17.88 6.22 4.78
CA LEU A 21 -17.16 7.23 4.00
C LEU A 21 -17.29 8.62 4.62
N HIS A 22 -18.48 9.00 5.12
CA HIS A 22 -18.67 10.22 5.90
C HIS A 22 -17.82 10.21 7.16
N HIS A 23 -17.87 9.12 7.94
CA HIS A 23 -17.05 9.01 9.14
C HIS A 23 -15.55 9.11 8.83
N PHE A 24 -15.08 8.45 7.76
CA PHE A 24 -13.70 8.54 7.32
C PHE A 24 -13.32 9.96 6.88
N HIS A 25 -14.20 10.65 6.16
CA HIS A 25 -13.99 12.05 5.78
C HIS A 25 -13.87 12.98 7.00
N ASP A 26 -14.80 12.87 7.94
CA ASP A 26 -14.86 13.76 9.10
C ASP A 26 -13.70 13.51 10.08
N ASN A 27 -13.10 12.31 10.03
CA ASN A 27 -12.00 11.88 10.90
C ASN A 27 -10.74 11.54 10.10
N PHE A 28 -10.55 12.14 8.92
CA PHE A 28 -9.53 11.73 7.97
C PHE A 28 -8.12 11.71 8.57
N LYS A 29 -7.67 12.85 9.12
CA LYS A 29 -6.34 13.01 9.70
C LYS A 29 -6.04 11.99 10.83
N PRO A 30 -6.85 11.90 11.90
CA PRO A 30 -6.56 10.95 12.99
C PRO A 30 -6.62 9.49 12.53
N ILE A 31 -7.52 9.13 11.60
CA ILE A 31 -7.54 7.77 11.06
C ILE A 31 -6.26 7.47 10.27
N CYS A 32 -5.79 8.40 9.44
CA CYS A 32 -4.57 8.22 8.66
C CYS A 32 -3.33 8.10 9.54
N ALA A 33 -3.19 8.96 10.55
CA ALA A 33 -2.13 8.86 11.55
C ALA A 33 -2.16 7.49 12.24
N HIS A 34 -3.34 7.07 12.73
CA HIS A 34 -3.51 5.79 13.39
C HIS A 34 -3.22 4.58 12.48
N LEU A 35 -3.41 4.71 11.16
CA LEU A 35 -3.05 3.66 10.19
C LEU A 35 -1.54 3.57 9.96
N ALA A 36 -0.82 4.69 9.98
CA ALA A 36 0.64 4.71 9.89
C ALA A 36 1.30 4.22 11.18
N ASP A 37 0.67 4.46 12.33
CA ASP A 37 1.20 4.05 13.63
C ASP A 37 1.40 2.52 13.72
N ARG A 38 2.49 2.15 14.39
CA ARG A 38 2.70 0.80 14.89
C ARG A 38 1.64 0.49 15.96
N ARG A 39 0.99 -0.66 15.85
CA ARG A 39 -0.04 -1.12 16.77
C ARG A 39 0.39 -2.36 17.53
N GLU A 40 -0.22 -2.54 18.70
CA GLU A 40 -0.19 -3.82 19.40
C GLU A 40 -0.88 -4.87 18.53
N GLY A 41 -0.17 -5.97 18.24
CA GLY A 41 -0.63 -7.03 17.33
C GLY A 41 -0.20 -6.90 15.87
N ASP A 42 0.54 -5.86 15.49
CA ASP A 42 1.24 -5.85 14.20
C ASP A 42 2.31 -6.96 14.21
N ARG A 43 2.31 -7.78 13.18
CA ARG A 43 3.18 -8.97 13.01
C ARG A 43 4.46 -8.65 12.25
N ILE A 44 4.46 -7.57 11.49
CA ILE A 44 5.61 -7.12 10.70
C ILE A 44 5.74 -5.61 10.87
N VAL A 45 6.94 -5.15 11.22
CA VAL A 45 7.27 -3.73 11.29
C VAL A 45 8.52 -3.48 10.46
N VAL A 46 8.44 -2.53 9.53
CA VAL A 46 9.52 -2.14 8.62
C VAL A 46 9.65 -0.61 8.58
N MET A 47 10.73 -0.13 7.97
CA MET A 47 10.84 1.26 7.55
C MET A 47 10.10 1.44 6.22
N ASN A 48 8.99 2.15 6.25
CA ASN A 48 8.19 2.50 5.07
C ASN A 48 8.72 3.81 4.44
N HIS A 49 8.51 3.95 3.14
CA HIS A 49 8.69 5.17 2.36
C HIS A 49 7.62 6.22 2.70
N GLY A 50 6.39 5.78 2.91
CA GLY A 50 5.23 6.62 3.26
C GLY A 50 4.54 7.34 2.10
N ASP A 51 5.18 7.38 0.93
CA ASP A 51 4.65 7.94 -0.33
C ASP A 51 5.04 7.06 -1.54
N LEU A 52 4.72 5.76 -1.47
CA LEU A 52 5.21 4.76 -2.42
C LEU A 52 4.32 4.62 -3.67
N TRP A 53 4.31 5.64 -4.53
CA TRP A 53 3.74 5.59 -5.88
C TRP A 53 4.81 5.65 -6.98
N THR A 54 4.46 5.20 -8.20
CA THR A 54 5.42 5.09 -9.33
C THR A 54 6.09 6.40 -9.74
N SER A 55 5.53 7.56 -9.40
CA SER A 55 6.16 8.86 -9.65
C SER A 55 7.44 9.05 -8.82
N ASN A 56 7.53 8.40 -7.65
CA ASN A 56 8.70 8.40 -6.77
C ASN A 56 9.68 7.26 -7.10
N PHE A 57 9.54 6.64 -8.27
CA PHE A 57 10.43 5.59 -8.76
C PHE A 57 11.24 6.16 -9.91
N MET A 58 12.57 6.13 -9.78
CA MET A 58 13.47 6.46 -10.88
C MET A 58 13.96 5.17 -11.53
N TYR A 59 13.71 5.04 -12.83
CA TYR A 59 14.07 3.86 -13.61
C TYR A 59 15.29 4.12 -14.50
N ALA A 60 16.18 3.13 -14.61
CA ALA A 60 17.22 3.13 -15.65
C ALA A 60 16.86 2.18 -16.80
N TYR A 61 17.37 2.49 -17.99
CA TYR A 61 17.08 1.81 -19.24
C TYR A 61 18.40 1.47 -19.94
N ASP A 62 19.12 0.50 -19.40
CA ASP A 62 20.48 0.19 -19.81
C ASP A 62 20.56 -0.78 -21.00
N ASP A 63 19.46 -1.47 -21.37
CA ASP A 63 19.43 -2.44 -22.47
C ASP A 63 19.05 -1.77 -23.81
N PRO A 64 20.00 -1.54 -24.74
CA PRO A 64 19.71 -0.89 -26.01
C PRO A 64 18.79 -1.74 -26.91
N LYS A 65 18.70 -3.06 -26.68
CA LYS A 65 17.81 -3.95 -27.43
C LYS A 65 16.36 -3.86 -26.95
N GLN A 66 16.13 -3.35 -25.74
CA GLN A 66 14.81 -3.19 -25.13
C GLN A 66 14.68 -1.79 -24.49
N PRO A 67 14.73 -0.70 -25.28
CA PRO A 67 14.80 0.66 -24.76
C PRO A 67 13.58 1.08 -23.93
N ALA A 68 12.45 0.39 -24.08
CA ALA A 68 11.23 0.64 -23.31
C ALA A 68 11.13 -0.16 -21.99
N LYS A 69 12.06 -1.11 -21.74
CA LYS A 69 12.02 -1.97 -20.56
C LYS A 69 13.01 -1.47 -19.51
N PRO A 70 12.54 -1.08 -18.31
CA PRO A 70 13.45 -0.67 -17.25
C PRO A 70 14.30 -1.85 -16.78
N THR A 71 15.59 -1.61 -16.55
CA THR A 71 16.57 -2.60 -16.07
C THR A 71 16.75 -2.56 -14.57
N ARG A 72 16.52 -1.40 -13.95
CA ARG A 72 16.64 -1.15 -12.51
C ARG A 72 15.74 0.00 -12.10
N ALA A 73 15.40 0.04 -10.82
CA ALA A 73 14.65 1.12 -10.20
C ALA A 73 15.28 1.49 -8.86
N ILE A 74 15.20 2.77 -8.51
CA ILE A 74 15.46 3.26 -7.15
C ILE A 74 14.28 4.12 -6.68
N PHE A 75 14.05 4.16 -5.38
CA PHE A 75 13.09 5.08 -4.78
C PHE A 75 13.74 6.44 -4.53
N VAL A 76 12.96 7.50 -4.66
CA VAL A 76 13.35 8.88 -4.38
C VAL A 76 12.25 9.56 -3.56
N ASP A 77 12.54 10.72 -2.96
CA ASP A 77 11.59 11.50 -2.15
C ASP A 77 11.09 10.80 -0.87
N PHE A 78 12.01 10.68 0.08
CA PHE A 78 11.82 10.00 1.37
C PHE A 78 11.23 10.91 2.48
N GLN A 79 10.46 11.94 2.11
CA GLN A 79 10.00 12.97 3.06
C GLN A 79 8.95 12.48 4.09
N LEU A 80 8.27 11.37 3.80
CA LEU A 80 7.21 10.79 4.65
C LEU A 80 7.60 9.46 5.31
N ASN A 81 8.90 9.14 5.44
CA ASN A 81 9.33 7.88 6.02
C ASN A 81 8.84 7.67 7.47
N PHE A 82 8.44 6.44 7.79
CA PHE A 82 8.09 6.06 9.16
C PHE A 82 8.29 4.56 9.41
N TYR A 83 8.35 4.17 10.69
CA TYR A 83 8.36 2.76 11.08
C TYR A 83 6.94 2.28 11.37
N GLY A 84 6.51 1.23 10.67
CA GLY A 84 5.16 0.69 10.83
C GLY A 84 4.96 -0.57 10.00
N SER A 85 3.70 -0.93 9.79
CA SER A 85 3.33 -2.08 8.97
C SER A 85 3.79 -1.91 7.51
N PRO A 86 4.38 -2.93 6.84
CA PRO A 86 4.71 -2.85 5.40
C PRO A 86 3.45 -2.68 4.53
N ALA A 87 2.27 -2.96 5.09
CA ALA A 87 1.01 -2.82 4.40
C ALA A 87 0.64 -1.38 4.07
N CYS A 88 1.22 -0.38 4.74
CA CYS A 88 1.02 1.01 4.41
C CYS A 88 1.52 1.30 2.99
N ASP A 89 2.80 1.07 2.73
CA ASP A 89 3.41 1.26 1.40
C ASP A 89 2.78 0.35 0.34
N LEU A 90 2.50 -0.91 0.69
CA LEU A 90 1.90 -1.85 -0.26
C LEU A 90 0.48 -1.45 -0.67
N ASN A 91 -0.39 -1.10 0.28
CA ASN A 91 -1.74 -0.65 -0.06
C ASN A 91 -1.69 0.70 -0.80
N PHE A 92 -0.73 1.56 -0.48
CA PHE A 92 -0.50 2.81 -1.22
C PHE A 92 -0.18 2.52 -2.69
N PHE A 93 0.87 1.72 -2.94
CA PHE A 93 1.31 1.35 -4.28
C PHE A 93 0.21 0.64 -5.08
N LEU A 94 -0.46 -0.35 -4.47
CA LEU A 94 -1.50 -1.13 -5.13
C LEU A 94 -2.69 -0.28 -5.56
N ASN A 95 -3.05 0.76 -4.81
CA ASN A 95 -4.21 1.60 -5.12
C ASN A 95 -3.88 2.78 -6.05
N THR A 96 -2.65 3.31 -6.04
CA THR A 96 -2.29 4.50 -6.84
C THR A 96 -1.58 4.16 -8.14
N SER A 97 -0.85 3.05 -8.18
CA SER A 97 0.15 2.79 -9.23
C SER A 97 -0.16 1.56 -10.09
N VAL A 98 -1.09 0.71 -9.67
CA VAL A 98 -1.49 -0.48 -10.40
C VAL A 98 -2.79 -0.21 -11.17
N ARG A 99 -2.84 -0.59 -12.45
CA ARG A 99 -4.06 -0.49 -13.25
C ARG A 99 -5.17 -1.35 -12.63
N LEU A 100 -6.40 -0.82 -12.60
CA LEU A 100 -7.53 -1.45 -11.91
C LEU A 100 -7.80 -2.90 -12.34
N ASN A 101 -7.67 -3.22 -13.63
CA ASN A 101 -7.87 -4.59 -14.13
C ASN A 101 -6.78 -5.53 -13.60
N VAL A 102 -5.51 -5.10 -13.61
CA VAL A 102 -4.40 -5.87 -13.03
C VAL A 102 -4.60 -6.05 -11.53
N LEU A 103 -5.02 -5.00 -10.81
CA LEU A 103 -5.29 -5.11 -9.39
C LEU A 103 -6.41 -6.12 -9.11
N LYS A 104 -7.54 -6.08 -9.84
CA LYS A 104 -8.65 -7.02 -9.65
C LYS A 104 -8.26 -8.47 -9.91
N ASP A 105 -7.53 -8.71 -10.98
CA ASP A 105 -7.29 -10.08 -11.45
C ASP A 105 -6.00 -10.69 -10.87
N ARG A 106 -5.04 -9.85 -10.46
CA ARG A 106 -3.66 -10.25 -10.15
C ARG A 106 -3.13 -9.72 -8.81
N ARG A 107 -4.00 -9.20 -7.93
CA ARG A 107 -3.56 -8.69 -6.61
C ARG A 107 -2.73 -9.70 -5.82
N ASP A 108 -3.19 -10.95 -5.75
CA ASP A 108 -2.49 -11.98 -4.99
C ASP A 108 -1.12 -12.31 -5.62
N ASP A 109 -0.99 -12.25 -6.93
CA ASP A 109 0.31 -12.43 -7.60
C ASP A 109 1.29 -11.31 -7.27
N LEU A 110 0.82 -10.06 -7.20
CA LEU A 110 1.64 -8.92 -6.79
C LEU A 110 2.08 -9.05 -5.33
N ILE A 111 1.18 -9.48 -4.43
CA ILE A 111 1.49 -9.73 -3.02
C ILE A 111 2.50 -10.87 -2.90
N ASN A 112 2.33 -11.96 -3.65
CA ASN A 112 3.25 -13.09 -3.67
C ASN A 112 4.63 -12.70 -4.20
N ALA A 113 4.69 -11.85 -5.23
CA ALA A 113 5.94 -11.34 -5.77
C ALA A 113 6.70 -10.49 -4.74
N TYR A 114 6.00 -9.60 -4.03
CA TYR A 114 6.59 -8.84 -2.92
C TYR A 114 7.08 -9.77 -1.80
N TYR A 115 6.21 -10.69 -1.33
CA TYR A 115 6.55 -11.59 -0.24
C TYR A 115 7.74 -12.48 -0.55
N LYS A 116 7.82 -13.00 -1.78
CA LYS A 116 8.98 -13.77 -2.24
C LYS A 116 10.26 -12.97 -2.06
N LYS A 117 10.28 -11.71 -2.53
CA LYS A 117 11.48 -10.88 -2.42
C LYS A 117 11.79 -10.49 -0.98
N PHE A 118 10.77 -10.17 -0.19
CA PHE A 118 10.89 -9.89 1.24
C PHE A 118 11.53 -11.07 2.00
N LYS A 119 11.03 -12.29 1.77
CA LYS A 119 11.57 -13.52 2.36
C LYS A 119 13.03 -13.75 1.96
N GLU A 120 13.32 -13.71 0.66
CA GLU A 120 14.70 -13.89 0.14
C GLU A 120 15.68 -12.87 0.75
N THR A 121 15.25 -11.61 0.91
CA THR A 121 16.08 -10.57 1.53
C THR A 121 16.33 -10.86 3.01
N LEU A 122 15.33 -11.29 3.77
CA LEU A 122 15.50 -11.65 5.19
C LEU A 122 16.37 -12.89 5.37
N GLU A 123 16.23 -13.90 4.50
CA GLU A 123 17.10 -15.09 4.48
C GLU A 123 18.56 -14.71 4.21
N PHE A 124 18.80 -13.84 3.22
CA PHE A 124 20.12 -13.32 2.90
C PHE A 124 20.76 -12.55 4.06
N LEU A 125 19.95 -11.83 4.84
CA LEU A 125 20.39 -11.10 6.04
C LEU A 125 20.48 -11.98 7.29
N HIS A 126 20.24 -13.29 7.17
CA HIS A 126 20.24 -14.25 8.28
C HIS A 126 19.26 -13.87 9.41
N TYR A 127 18.11 -13.30 9.06
CA TYR A 127 17.07 -12.98 10.04
C TYR A 127 16.37 -14.25 10.52
N GLU A 128 16.38 -14.49 11.83
CA GLU A 128 15.90 -15.76 12.40
C GLU A 128 14.39 -15.97 12.27
N ASN A 129 13.61 -14.90 12.46
CA ASN A 129 12.15 -14.97 12.60
C ASN A 129 11.44 -14.42 11.36
N ILE A 130 11.59 -15.10 10.23
CA ILE A 130 11.03 -14.63 8.96
C ILE A 130 9.49 -14.72 8.98
N PRO A 131 8.77 -13.59 8.83
CA PRO A 131 7.31 -13.59 8.81
C PRO A 131 6.75 -14.42 7.65
N THR A 132 5.56 -15.00 7.85
CA THR A 132 4.89 -15.80 6.82
C THR A 132 4.12 -14.94 5.81
N LEU A 133 3.72 -15.54 4.69
CA LEU A 133 2.82 -14.88 3.74
C LEU A 133 1.48 -14.52 4.39
N GLU A 134 1.00 -15.34 5.32
CA GLU A 134 -0.24 -15.09 6.05
C GLU A 134 -0.09 -13.92 7.03
N ASP A 135 1.09 -13.71 7.60
CA ASP A 135 1.38 -12.51 8.41
C ASP A 135 1.35 -11.26 7.53
N LEU A 136 1.94 -11.30 6.34
CA LEU A 136 1.86 -10.19 5.40
C LEU A 136 0.42 -9.91 4.95
N LYS A 137 -0.38 -10.94 4.66
CA LYS A 137 -1.79 -10.78 4.29
C LYS A 137 -2.62 -10.23 5.46
N TYR A 138 -2.30 -10.61 6.69
CA TYR A 138 -2.91 -10.04 7.89
C TYR A 138 -2.63 -8.54 7.96
N GLU A 139 -1.37 -8.12 7.80
CA GLU A 139 -0.97 -6.71 7.76
C GLU A 139 -1.71 -5.94 6.65
N LEU A 140 -1.75 -6.51 5.44
CA LEU A 140 -2.43 -5.92 4.28
C LEU A 140 -3.91 -5.64 4.57
N ARG A 141 -4.61 -6.61 5.14
CA ARG A 141 -6.03 -6.46 5.54
C ARG A 141 -6.19 -5.45 6.67
N ALA A 142 -5.33 -5.49 7.69
CA ALA A 142 -5.39 -4.58 8.84
C ALA A 142 -5.19 -3.11 8.46
N ARG A 143 -4.51 -2.84 7.32
CA ARG A 143 -4.26 -1.50 6.78
C ARG A 143 -4.92 -1.23 5.43
N GLU A 144 -5.96 -1.98 5.03
CA GLU A 144 -6.65 -1.79 3.73
C GLU A 144 -7.14 -0.35 3.53
N LEU A 145 -7.60 0.30 4.60
CA LEU A 145 -8.07 1.68 4.57
C LEU A 145 -6.97 2.69 4.19
N TYR A 146 -5.69 2.34 4.33
CA TYR A 146 -4.56 3.17 3.88
C TYR A 146 -4.57 3.35 2.35
N GLY A 147 -5.14 2.41 1.60
CA GLY A 147 -5.35 2.57 0.16
C GLY A 147 -6.34 3.68 -0.18
N LEU A 148 -7.36 3.88 0.67
CA LEU A 148 -8.31 4.99 0.52
C LEU A 148 -7.67 6.34 0.87
N PHE A 149 -6.78 6.37 1.86
CA PHE A 149 -5.92 7.53 2.12
C PHE A 149 -5.10 7.87 0.87
N ALA A 150 -4.43 6.89 0.25
CA ALA A 150 -3.60 7.13 -0.93
C ALA A 150 -4.36 7.72 -2.12
N LEU A 151 -5.65 7.40 -2.28
CA LEU A 151 -6.49 7.89 -3.38
C LEU A 151 -7.10 9.27 -3.15
N PHE A 152 -7.26 9.70 -1.90
CA PHE A 152 -8.02 10.92 -1.54
C PHE A 152 -7.28 11.88 -0.62
N GLY A 153 -6.07 11.54 -0.18
CA GLY A 153 -5.23 12.34 0.71
C GLY A 153 -4.32 13.33 0.01
N PHE A 154 -4.19 13.23 -1.31
CA PHE A 154 -3.38 14.09 -2.16
C PHE A 154 -4.26 14.70 -3.26
#